data_AF-A0A7Y4U4L7-F1
#
_entry.id   AF-A0A7Y4U4L7-F1
#
_cell.length_a   1.000
_cell.length_b   1.000
_cell.length_c   1.000
_cell.angle_alpha   90.00
_cell.angle_beta   90.00
_cell.angle_gamma   90.00
#
_symmetry.space_group_name_H-M   'P 1'
#
loop_
_entity.id
_entity.type
_entity.pdbx_description
1 polymer ?
#
loop_
_entity_poly.entity_id
_entity_poly.type
_entity_poly.pdbx_seq_one_letter_code
_entity_poly.pdbx_strand_id
1 'polypeptide(L)'
;MNTLNIRKTDILVSDGTPARLMYDQDADILEIFFGINEPATGVDLTDHIVLRLNPETKRAVSLLLIDFSLLTEKTAYGPRSYPLDHLNELPEALRAIVLQLVTSAPVNQFLKVSHLQTSSTEQVPLTYVETPPALLVA
;
A
#
# COMPACT_ATOMS: atom_id res chain seq x y z
N MET A 1 -11.76 -23.66 -17.57
CA MET A 1 -11.68 -23.24 -16.16
C MET A 1 -10.31 -22.62 -15.99
N ASN A 2 -10.22 -21.29 -15.83
CA ASN A 2 -8.93 -20.62 -15.66
C ASN A 2 -8.42 -20.91 -14.25
N THR A 3 -7.28 -21.58 -14.12
CA THR A 3 -6.67 -21.88 -12.83
C THR A 3 -6.04 -20.58 -12.32
N LEU A 4 -6.70 -19.88 -11.40
CA LEU A 4 -6.18 -18.65 -10.79
C LEU A 4 -4.77 -18.90 -10.24
N ASN A 5 -3.76 -18.27 -10.83
CA ASN A 5 -2.37 -18.42 -10.44
C ASN A 5 -2.04 -17.50 -9.26
N ILE A 6 -2.52 -17.87 -8.07
CA ILE A 6 -2.37 -17.08 -6.84
C ILE A 6 -1.24 -17.64 -5.99
N ARG A 7 -0.24 -16.82 -5.71
CA ARG A 7 0.83 -17.09 -4.73
C ARG A 7 0.46 -16.54 -3.37
N LYS A 8 0.66 -17.33 -2.32
CA LYS A 8 0.38 -16.95 -0.93
C LYS A 8 1.64 -17.05 -0.09
N THR A 9 1.92 -16.00 0.68
CA THR A 9 3.09 -15.95 1.56
C THR A 9 2.70 -15.28 2.87
N ASP A 10 2.89 -15.98 3.98
CA ASP A 10 2.70 -15.41 5.32
C ASP A 10 4.05 -14.91 5.86
N ILE A 11 4.09 -13.70 6.39
CA ILE A 11 5.28 -13.07 6.98
C ILE A 11 4.93 -12.40 8.31
N LEU A 12 5.97 -12.07 9.09
CA LEU A 12 5.85 -11.13 10.20
C LEU A 12 6.39 -9.77 9.76
N VAL A 13 5.59 -8.74 9.96
CA VAL A 13 5.98 -7.33 9.77
C VAL A 13 6.87 -6.91 10.93
N SER A 14 7.66 -5.84 10.75
CA SER A 14 8.65 -5.33 11.70
C SER A 14 8.10 -5.02 13.10
N ASP A 15 6.81 -4.72 13.24
CA ASP A 15 6.12 -4.49 14.51
C ASP A 15 5.59 -5.79 15.16
N GLY A 16 5.85 -6.95 14.54
CA GLY A 16 5.34 -8.26 14.96
C GLY A 16 3.94 -8.58 14.44
N THR A 17 3.32 -7.70 13.66
CA THR A 17 2.00 -7.95 13.06
C THR A 17 2.13 -9.05 12.00
N PRO A 18 1.31 -10.12 12.03
CA PRO A 18 1.29 -11.09 10.94
C PRO A 18 0.68 -10.46 9.70
N ALA A 19 1.32 -10.68 8.55
CA ALA A 19 0.80 -10.24 7.26
C ALA A 19 0.74 -11.41 6.27
N ARG A 20 -0.33 -11.43 5.47
CA ARG A 20 -0.51 -12.40 4.39
C ARG A 20 -0.49 -11.69 3.05
N LEU A 21 0.46 -12.07 2.21
CA LEU A 21 0.62 -11.57 0.86
C LEU A 21 -0.10 -12.54 -0.08
N MET A 22 -1.01 -12.02 -0.88
CA MET A 22 -1.74 -12.75 -1.91
C MET A 22 -1.49 -12.08 -3.25
N TYR A 23 -0.63 -12.70 -4.06
CA TYR A 23 -0.29 -12.19 -5.39
C TYR A 23 -1.01 -13.01 -6.46
N ASP A 24 -1.93 -12.38 -7.17
CA ASP A 24 -2.54 -12.91 -8.38
C ASP A 24 -1.65 -12.55 -9.58
N GLN A 25 -0.98 -13.55 -10.16
CA GLN A 25 -0.04 -13.34 -11.26
C GLN A 25 -0.74 -13.01 -12.57
N ASP A 26 -1.99 -13.45 -12.75
CA ASP A 26 -2.73 -13.25 -14.00
C ASP A 26 -3.30 -11.82 -14.06
N ALA A 27 -3.72 -11.29 -12.91
CA ALA A 27 -4.23 -9.93 -12.78
C ALA A 27 -3.15 -8.88 -12.45
N ASP A 28 -1.93 -9.30 -12.10
CA ASP A 28 -0.86 -8.44 -11.57
C ASP A 28 -1.31 -7.63 -10.33
N ILE A 29 -1.99 -8.30 -9.40
CA ILE A 29 -2.53 -7.69 -8.18
C ILE A 29 -1.91 -8.34 -6.95
N LEU A 30 -1.32 -7.54 -6.08
CA LEU A 30 -0.90 -7.95 -4.74
C LEU A 30 -1.85 -7.37 -3.69
N GLU A 31 -2.53 -8.21 -2.92
CA GLU A 31 -3.21 -7.80 -1.70
C GLU A 31 -2.41 -8.27 -0.47
N ILE A 32 -2.16 -7.35 0.45
CA ILE A 32 -1.43 -7.58 1.70
C ILE A 32 -2.41 -7.42 2.84
N PHE A 33 -2.79 -8.51 3.50
CA PHE A 33 -3.68 -8.48 4.66
C PHE A 33 -2.88 -8.33 5.94
N PHE A 34 -3.35 -7.48 6.86
CA PHE A 34 -2.71 -7.20 8.13
C PHE A 34 -3.54 -7.76 9.28
N GLY A 35 -2.93 -8.62 10.10
CA GLY A 35 -3.54 -9.11 11.33
C GLY A 35 -4.84 -9.90 11.09
N ILE A 36 -5.89 -9.50 11.79
CA ILE A 36 -7.19 -10.18 11.79
C ILE A 36 -8.13 -9.47 10.83
N ASN A 37 -8.86 -10.25 10.03
CA ASN A 37 -9.86 -9.72 9.11
C ASN A 37 -10.99 -9.02 9.88
N GLU A 38 -11.30 -7.78 9.51
CA GLU A 38 -12.35 -6.95 10.11
C GLU A 38 -13.09 -6.17 9.01
N PRO A 39 -14.29 -5.63 9.28
CA PRO A 39 -14.97 -4.75 8.34
C PRO A 39 -14.05 -3.59 7.93
N ALA A 40 -13.92 -3.37 6.62
CA ALA A 40 -13.00 -2.39 6.08
C ALA A 40 -13.68 -1.52 5.03
N THR A 41 -13.35 -0.24 5.04
CA THR A 41 -13.62 0.73 3.99
C THR A 41 -12.39 0.83 3.10
N GLY A 42 -12.58 0.72 1.79
CA GLY A 42 -11.52 0.97 0.81
C GLY A 42 -11.35 2.47 0.60
N VAL A 43 -10.11 2.94 0.66
CA VAL A 43 -9.72 4.31 0.33
C VAL A 43 -8.67 4.24 -0.77
N ASP A 44 -9.01 4.80 -1.93
CA ASP A 44 -8.07 4.93 -3.04
C ASP A 44 -7.04 5.99 -2.68
N LEU A 45 -5.77 5.60 -2.69
CA LEU A 45 -4.63 6.50 -2.49
C LEU A 45 -4.11 7.04 -3.82
N THR A 46 -4.22 6.20 -4.86
CA THR A 46 -3.98 6.44 -6.27
C THR A 46 -4.88 5.49 -7.08
N ASP A 47 -4.88 5.57 -8.40
CA ASP A 47 -5.55 4.59 -9.29
C ASP A 47 -5.06 3.14 -9.11
N HIS A 48 -3.85 2.95 -8.56
CA HIS A 48 -3.20 1.65 -8.45
C HIS A 48 -3.08 1.17 -7.00
N ILE A 49 -3.40 1.99 -6.01
CA ILE A 49 -3.14 1.70 -4.59
C ILE A 49 -4.39 1.98 -3.78
N VAL A 50 -4.93 0.94 -3.14
CA VAL A 50 -6.11 1.05 -2.27
C VAL A 50 -5.74 0.61 -0.85
N LEU A 51 -5.92 1.50 0.12
CA LEU A 51 -5.82 1.17 1.53
C LEU A 51 -7.19 0.78 2.06
N ARG A 52 -7.32 -0.45 2.54
CA ARG A 52 -8.51 -0.91 3.26
C ARG A 52 -8.29 -0.71 4.74
N LEU A 53 -9.14 0.09 5.37
CA LEU A 53 -9.03 0.45 6.79
C LEU A 53 -10.37 0.31 7.51
N ASN A 54 -10.34 0.08 8.82
CA ASN A 54 -11.50 0.22 9.67
C ASN A 54 -11.48 1.62 10.32
N PRO A 55 -12.44 2.51 10.00
CA PRO A 55 -12.44 3.87 10.50
C PRO A 55 -12.76 3.96 12.00
N GLU A 56 -13.46 2.97 12.56
CA GLU A 56 -13.80 2.91 13.98
C GLU A 56 -12.58 2.50 14.83
N THR A 57 -11.87 1.45 14.41
CA THR A 57 -10.69 0.95 15.11
C THR A 57 -9.40 1.67 14.71
N LYS A 58 -9.44 2.47 13.64
CA LYS A 58 -8.29 3.18 13.05
C LYS A 58 -7.13 2.24 12.73
N ARG A 59 -7.44 1.09 12.14
CA ARG A 59 -6.46 0.08 11.74
C ARG A 59 -6.48 -0.15 10.24
N ALA A 60 -5.30 -0.44 9.70
CA ALA A 60 -5.17 -0.96 8.34
C ALA A 60 -5.56 -2.45 8.34
N VAL A 61 -6.43 -2.84 7.41
CA VAL A 61 -6.94 -4.21 7.24
C VAL A 61 -6.24 -4.88 6.07
N SER A 62 -6.12 -4.20 4.94
CA SER A 62 -5.27 -4.64 3.83
C SER A 62 -4.79 -3.49 2.97
N LEU A 63 -3.74 -3.75 2.19
CA LEU A 63 -3.23 -2.87 1.15
C LEU A 63 -3.33 -3.62 -0.20
N LEU A 64 -4.08 -3.06 -1.13
CA LEU A 64 -4.23 -3.58 -2.49
C LEU A 64 -3.35 -2.77 -3.44
N LEU A 65 -2.52 -3.48 -4.20
CA LEU A 65 -1.59 -2.93 -5.18
C LEU A 65 -1.95 -3.53 -6.55
N ILE A 66 -2.53 -2.70 -7.41
CA ILE A 66 -2.93 -3.02 -8.79
C ILE A 66 -1.77 -2.66 -9.71
N ASP A 67 -1.52 -3.46 -10.74
CA ASP A 67 -0.34 -3.35 -11.59
C ASP A 67 0.95 -3.41 -10.75
N PHE A 68 1.03 -4.43 -9.88
CA PHE A 68 2.11 -4.54 -8.90
C PHE A 68 3.52 -4.57 -9.54
N SER A 69 3.65 -5.18 -10.72
CA SER A 69 4.90 -5.18 -11.48
C SER A 69 5.34 -3.77 -11.90
N LEU A 70 4.38 -2.89 -12.26
CA LEU A 70 4.62 -1.49 -12.57
C LEU A 70 4.98 -0.68 -11.32
N LEU A 71 4.25 -0.91 -10.22
CA LEU A 71 4.48 -0.22 -8.94
C LEU A 71 5.86 -0.51 -8.33
N THR A 72 6.44 -1.66 -8.65
CA THR A 72 7.76 -2.10 -8.15
C THR A 72 8.89 -1.91 -9.17
N GLU A 73 8.59 -1.31 -10.32
CA GLU A 73 9.57 -1.03 -11.37
C GLU A 73 10.70 -0.12 -10.84
N LYS A 74 11.94 -0.50 -11.11
CA LYS A 74 13.11 0.30 -10.78
C LYS A 74 13.46 1.23 -11.93
N THR A 75 13.68 2.48 -11.61
CA THR A 75 14.18 3.50 -12.54
C THR A 75 15.68 3.73 -12.31
N ALA A 76 16.32 4.47 -13.22
CA ALA A 76 17.71 4.91 -13.04
C ALA A 76 17.93 5.75 -11.76
N TYR A 77 16.85 6.31 -11.19
CA TYR A 77 16.88 7.18 -10.01
C TYR A 77 16.40 6.48 -8.74
N GLY A 78 16.06 5.19 -8.80
CA GLY A 78 15.49 4.43 -7.69
C GLY A 78 14.06 3.93 -7.96
N PRO A 79 13.31 3.55 -6.91
CA PRO A 79 11.93 3.10 -7.05
C PRO A 79 11.05 4.15 -7.73
N ARG A 80 10.13 3.70 -8.58
CA ARG A 80 9.14 4.58 -9.19
C ARG A 80 8.20 5.13 -8.12
N SER A 81 8.08 6.46 -8.06
CA SER A 81 7.20 7.15 -7.11
C SER A 81 5.95 7.67 -7.81
N TYR A 82 4.84 7.69 -7.07
CA TYR A 82 3.51 8.09 -7.52
C TYR A 82 2.97 9.18 -6.61
N PRO A 83 2.33 10.23 -7.13
CA PRO A 83 1.65 11.21 -6.30
C PRO A 83 0.48 10.56 -5.55
N LEU A 84 0.29 10.95 -4.29
CA LEU A 84 -0.91 10.60 -3.51
C LEU A 84 -2.02 11.63 -3.79
N ASP A 85 -2.43 11.72 -5.05
CA ASP A 85 -3.37 12.71 -5.58
C ASP A 85 -4.77 12.59 -4.96
N HIS A 86 -5.24 11.38 -4.69
CA HIS A 86 -6.57 11.13 -4.13
C HIS A 86 -6.68 11.51 -2.64
N LEU A 87 -5.55 11.66 -1.91
CA LEU A 87 -5.58 12.03 -0.49
C LEU A 87 -6.26 13.38 -0.23
N ASN A 88 -6.12 14.34 -1.15
CA ASN A 88 -6.65 15.69 -0.97
C ASN A 88 -8.17 15.75 -1.14
N GLU A 89 -8.77 14.74 -1.76
CA GLU A 89 -10.21 14.62 -1.98
C GLU A 89 -10.94 14.05 -0.77
N LEU A 90 -10.19 13.44 0.16
CA LEU A 90 -10.75 12.82 1.36
C LEU A 90 -11.22 13.87 2.37
N PRO A 91 -12.31 13.60 3.12
CA PRO A 91 -12.69 14.39 4.28
C PRO A 91 -11.52 14.47 5.28
N GLU A 92 -11.32 15.64 5.89
CA GLU A 92 -10.15 15.92 6.73
C GLU A 92 -9.91 14.87 7.83
N ALA A 93 -10.98 14.42 8.49
CA ALA A 93 -10.91 13.39 9.52
C ALA A 93 -10.41 12.03 8.97
N LEU A 94 -10.88 11.63 7.78
CA LEU A 94 -10.45 10.38 7.14
C LEU A 94 -9.02 10.51 6.61
N ARG A 95 -8.67 11.65 6.01
CA ARG A 95 -7.32 11.96 5.55
C ARG A 95 -6.29 11.83 6.67
N ALA A 96 -6.61 12.34 7.87
CA ALA A 96 -5.74 12.23 9.03
C ALA A 96 -5.49 10.76 9.44
N ILE A 97 -6.53 9.92 9.43
CA ILE A 97 -6.40 8.48 9.72
C ILE A 97 -5.54 7.79 8.66
N VAL A 98 -5.80 8.07 7.38
CA VAL A 98 -5.05 7.48 6.27
C VAL A 98 -3.57 7.85 6.37
N LEU A 99 -3.25 9.13 6.55
CA LEU A 99 -1.87 9.61 6.72
C LEU A 99 -1.17 8.94 7.91
N GLN A 100 -1.86 8.79 9.04
CA GLN A 100 -1.34 8.08 10.20
C GLN A 100 -1.02 6.62 9.85
N LEU A 101 -1.92 5.92 9.17
CA LEU A 101 -1.75 4.52 8.80
C LEU A 101 -0.61 4.31 7.79
N VAL A 102 -0.56 5.08 6.70
CA VAL A 102 0.46 4.89 5.65
C VAL A 102 1.88 5.26 6.12
N THR A 103 2.00 6.08 7.16
CA THR A 103 3.29 6.46 7.76
C THR A 103 3.71 5.59 8.94
N SER A 104 2.84 4.70 9.41
CA SER A 104 3.08 3.82 10.56
C SER A 104 3.06 2.34 10.17
N ALA A 105 3.60 1.48 11.04
CA ALA A 105 3.46 0.04 10.86
C ALA A 105 1.98 -0.38 10.97
N PRO A 106 1.55 -1.43 10.26
CA PRO A 106 2.35 -2.28 9.37
C PRO A 106 2.52 -1.73 7.94
N VAL A 107 1.75 -0.71 7.55
CA VAL A 107 1.63 -0.27 6.15
C VAL A 107 2.94 0.34 5.64
N ASN A 108 3.63 1.13 6.46
CA ASN A 108 4.85 1.84 6.05
C ASN A 108 6.03 0.92 5.70
N GLN A 109 5.91 -0.39 5.96
CA GLN A 109 6.90 -1.38 5.52
C GLN A 109 6.80 -1.66 4.02
N PHE A 110 5.60 -1.54 3.45
CA PHE A 110 5.30 -1.85 2.05
C PHE A 110 5.09 -0.59 1.22
N LEU A 111 4.52 0.45 1.83
CA LEU A 111 4.22 1.71 1.18
C LEU A 111 5.00 2.83 1.84
N LYS A 112 6.02 3.36 1.17
CA LYS A 112 6.84 4.45 1.69
C LYS A 112 6.23 5.77 1.23
N VAL A 113 6.15 6.74 2.15
CA VAL A 113 5.61 8.06 1.86
C VAL A 113 6.71 9.11 2.04
N SER A 114 6.81 10.01 1.07
CA SER A 114 7.69 11.16 1.07
C SER A 114 6.94 12.38 0.52
N HIS A 115 7.62 13.50 0.36
CA HIS A 115 7.04 14.67 -0.30
C HIS A 115 8.06 15.30 -1.24
N LEU A 116 7.56 15.85 -2.34
CA LEU A 116 8.31 16.73 -3.22
C LEU A 116 7.92 18.18 -2.92
N GLN A 117 8.91 18.98 -2.58
CA GLN A 117 8.77 20.42 -2.41
C GLN A 117 9.00 21.10 -3.76
N THR A 118 7.93 21.51 -4.46
CA THR A 118 8.03 22.20 -5.76
C THR A 118 8.25 23.71 -5.60
N SER A 119 7.81 24.29 -4.49
CA SER A 119 8.03 25.69 -4.11
C SER A 119 8.06 25.87 -2.59
N SER A 120 8.24 27.08 -2.07
CA SER A 120 8.21 27.34 -0.61
C SER A 120 6.88 27.00 0.05
N THR A 121 5.78 26.92 -0.71
CA THR A 121 4.42 26.72 -0.19
C THR A 121 3.71 25.50 -0.77
N GLU A 122 4.31 24.82 -1.75
CA GLU A 122 3.67 23.71 -2.45
C GLU A 122 4.41 22.40 -2.16
N GLN A 123 3.64 21.44 -1.63
CA GLN A 123 4.07 20.11 -1.24
C GLN A 123 3.22 19.08 -1.95
N VAL A 124 3.88 18.19 -2.69
CA VAL A 124 3.23 17.06 -3.34
C VAL A 124 3.60 15.79 -2.57
N PRO A 125 2.65 15.15 -1.86
CA PRO A 125 2.91 13.88 -1.21
C PRO A 125 3.14 12.80 -2.26
N LEU A 126 4.21 12.04 -2.11
CA LEU A 126 4.61 10.97 -3.00
C LEU A 126 4.62 9.65 -2.23
N THR A 127 4.40 8.57 -2.95
CA THR A 127 4.57 7.22 -2.44
C THR A 127 5.33 6.32 -3.40
N TYR A 128 6.02 5.32 -2.87
CA TYR A 128 6.56 4.22 -3.66
C TYR A 128 6.39 2.90 -2.93
N VAL A 129 6.32 1.82 -3.68
CA VAL A 129 6.18 0.46 -3.14
C VAL A 129 7.57 -0.12 -2.87
N GLU A 130 7.75 -0.60 -1.65
CA GLU A 130 8.92 -1.39 -1.24
C GLU A 130 8.56 -2.87 -1.36
N THR A 131 9.24 -3.59 -2.26
CA THR A 131 8.98 -5.02 -2.46
C THR A 131 9.49 -5.82 -1.26
N PRO A 132 8.62 -6.60 -0.57
CA PRO A 132 9.06 -7.48 0.50
C PRO A 132 10.08 -8.50 -0.02
N PRO A 133 11.18 -8.75 0.70
CA PRO A 133 12.17 -9.76 0.31
C PRO A 133 11.55 -11.15 0.06
N ALA A 134 10.48 -11.47 0.77
CA ALA A 134 9.74 -12.73 0.62
C ALA A 134 9.10 -12.92 -0.77
N LEU A 135 8.88 -11.85 -1.54
CA LEU A 135 8.38 -11.90 -2.92
C LEU A 135 9.51 -11.93 -3.97
N LEU A 136 10.76 -11.65 -3.58
CA LEU A 136 11.92 -11.65 -4.47
C LEU A 136 12.54 -13.05 -4.65
N VAL A 137 12.19 -14.00 -3.78
CA VAL A 137 12.68 -15.37 -3.82
C VAL A 137 11.63 -16.25 -4.46
N ALA A 138 11.54 -16.23 -5.79
CA ALA A 138 10.70 -17.16 -6.54
C ALA A 138 11.24 -17.47 -7.94
#